data_AF-A0A4V1U9S2-F1
#
_entry.id   AF-A0A4V1U9S2-F1
#
_cell.length_a   1.000
_cell.length_b   1.000
_cell.length_c   1.000
_cell.angle_alpha   90.00
_cell.angle_beta   90.00
_cell.angle_gamma   90.00
#
_symmetry.space_group_name_H-M   'P 1'
#
loop_
_entity.id
_entity.type
_entity.pdbx_description
1 polymer ?
#
loop_
_entity_poly.entity_id
_entity_poly.type
_entity_poly.pdbx_seq_one_letter_code
_entity_poly.pdbx_strand_id
1 'polypeptide(L)'
;ADMDEFPLIWEDASTAEVIWSINYEAGNAPLIREIYKPDPKDETTDELSWRPITTLRPLYATSDVRRDAYYIVRNLEAGTYVVPNKYFAKTSAINTPDGVANFKIFRTAEMYLIRAEALAMLNLGGLTDLNTLRASRGAATGAETGAALLTAIQTERRKELFIEGHRFFDLKRTTRTVNRTEGCSSYCSLPSTSRAWALPVPQTEIIANPNMVQNPGY
;
A
#
# COMPACT_ATOMS: atom_id res chain seq x y z
N ALA A 1 -6.54 -15.59 -2.59
CA ALA A 1 -6.03 -16.15 -3.86
C ALA A 1 -4.80 -17.00 -3.58
N ASP A 2 -4.56 -18.02 -4.39
CA ASP A 2 -3.26 -18.67 -4.45
C ASP A 2 -2.27 -17.80 -5.25
N MET A 3 -1.08 -18.34 -5.51
CA MET A 3 0.01 -17.62 -6.18
C MET A 3 -0.30 -17.28 -7.65
N ASP A 4 -1.06 -18.11 -8.35
CA ASP A 4 -1.35 -17.94 -9.78
C ASP A 4 -2.52 -16.96 -9.98
N GLU A 5 -3.49 -16.98 -9.08
CA GLU A 5 -4.65 -16.10 -9.12
C GLU A 5 -4.34 -14.70 -8.56
N PHE A 6 -3.39 -14.57 -7.64
CA PHE A 6 -3.11 -13.30 -6.96
C PHE A 6 -2.79 -12.13 -7.91
N PRO A 7 -1.96 -12.28 -8.97
CA PRO A 7 -1.72 -11.21 -9.93
C PRO A 7 -3.00 -10.72 -10.62
N LEU A 8 -3.93 -11.65 -10.92
CA LEU A 8 -5.17 -11.35 -11.66
C LEU A 8 -6.13 -10.43 -10.90
N ILE A 9 -6.00 -10.34 -9.58
CA ILE A 9 -6.77 -9.38 -8.75
C ILE A 9 -6.46 -7.95 -9.19
N TRP A 10 -5.20 -7.66 -9.52
CA TRP A 10 -4.75 -6.31 -9.84
C TRP A 10 -5.16 -5.86 -11.25
N GLU A 11 -5.51 -6.83 -12.10
CA GLU A 11 -6.04 -6.62 -13.44
C GLU A 11 -7.57 -6.77 -13.53
N ASP A 12 -8.26 -6.90 -12.39
CA ASP A 12 -9.70 -7.15 -12.29
C ASP A 12 -10.18 -8.44 -12.99
N ALA A 13 -9.28 -9.39 -13.27
CA ALA A 13 -9.60 -10.71 -13.81
C ALA A 13 -9.98 -11.74 -12.73
N SER A 14 -9.68 -11.46 -11.46
CA SER A 14 -10.19 -12.23 -10.32
C SER A 14 -10.71 -11.32 -9.20
N THR A 15 -11.76 -11.81 -8.54
CA THR A 15 -12.30 -11.21 -7.30
C THR A 15 -11.92 -12.03 -6.07
N ALA A 16 -11.07 -13.04 -6.22
CA ALA A 16 -10.57 -13.79 -5.09
C ALA A 16 -9.97 -12.85 -4.07
N GLU A 17 -10.19 -13.18 -2.80
CA GLU A 17 -9.88 -12.35 -1.62
C GLU A 17 -10.44 -10.92 -1.60
N VAL A 18 -11.12 -10.41 -2.63
CA VAL A 18 -11.75 -9.08 -2.65
C VAL A 18 -13.11 -9.15 -1.95
N ILE A 19 -13.24 -8.40 -0.85
CA ILE A 19 -14.50 -8.24 -0.11
C ILE A 19 -15.26 -7.03 -0.65
N TRP A 20 -14.55 -5.93 -0.92
CA TRP A 20 -15.14 -4.71 -1.45
C TRP A 20 -14.15 -3.90 -2.30
N SER A 21 -14.64 -3.32 -3.39
CA SER A 21 -13.88 -2.44 -4.29
C SER A 21 -14.72 -1.26 -4.78
N ILE A 22 -14.03 -0.17 -5.13
CA ILE A 22 -14.60 0.92 -5.92
C ILE A 22 -14.34 0.62 -7.39
N ASN A 23 -15.41 0.60 -8.19
CA ASN A 23 -15.32 0.26 -9.59
C ASN A 23 -14.95 1.46 -10.45
N TYR A 24 -14.02 1.27 -11.38
CA TYR A 24 -13.63 2.27 -12.37
C TYR A 24 -13.81 1.72 -13.76
N GLU A 25 -14.26 2.54 -14.69
CA GLU A 25 -14.39 2.22 -16.11
C GLU A 25 -13.69 3.27 -16.96
N ALA A 26 -13.35 2.90 -18.18
CA ALA A 26 -12.81 3.85 -19.16
C ALA A 26 -13.79 5.03 -19.33
N GLY A 27 -13.28 6.25 -19.18
CA GLY A 27 -14.08 7.48 -19.24
C GLY A 27 -14.52 8.02 -17.87
N ASN A 28 -14.42 7.24 -16.79
CA ASN A 28 -14.46 7.80 -15.43
C ASN A 28 -13.11 8.46 -15.12
N ALA A 29 -13.10 9.60 -14.42
CA ALA A 29 -11.86 10.23 -13.98
C ALA A 29 -11.05 9.23 -13.13
N PRO A 30 -9.91 8.70 -13.62
CA PRO A 30 -9.25 7.56 -12.98
C PRO A 30 -8.42 8.05 -11.81
N LEU A 31 -9.00 8.05 -10.60
CA LEU A 31 -8.32 8.48 -9.37
C LEU A 31 -6.96 7.79 -9.19
N ILE A 32 -6.87 6.50 -9.52
CA ILE A 32 -5.64 5.74 -9.30
C ILE A 32 -4.52 6.15 -10.28
N ARG A 33 -4.86 6.37 -11.56
CA ARG A 33 -3.92 6.91 -12.55
C ARG A 33 -3.38 8.26 -12.10
N GLU A 34 -4.25 9.16 -11.65
CA GLU A 34 -3.82 10.50 -11.23
C GLU A 34 -3.00 10.48 -9.94
N ILE A 35 -3.28 9.54 -9.03
CA ILE A 35 -2.53 9.42 -7.78
C ILE A 35 -1.14 8.84 -8.04
N TYR A 36 -1.02 7.66 -8.65
CA TYR A 36 0.29 6.98 -8.74
C TYR A 36 1.03 7.21 -10.06
N LYS A 37 0.36 7.75 -11.08
CA LYS A 37 0.88 8.09 -12.40
C LYS A 37 1.87 7.06 -12.97
N PRO A 38 1.52 5.77 -13.11
CA PRO A 38 2.46 4.75 -13.64
C PRO A 38 2.74 4.89 -15.16
N ASP A 39 2.67 6.11 -15.72
CA ASP A 39 2.24 6.44 -17.10
C ASP A 39 2.73 5.49 -18.21
N PRO A 40 1.82 4.79 -18.91
CA PRO A 40 2.08 3.97 -20.09
C PRO A 40 2.08 4.71 -21.44
N LYS A 41 1.72 6.01 -21.52
CA LYS A 41 1.48 6.67 -22.82
C LYS A 41 2.56 7.63 -23.29
N ASP A 42 3.43 8.13 -22.43
CA ASP A 42 4.58 8.92 -22.85
C ASP A 42 5.86 8.42 -22.18
N GLU A 43 6.54 7.46 -22.83
CA GLU A 43 7.84 6.93 -22.38
C GLU A 43 8.95 8.00 -22.36
N THR A 44 8.67 9.22 -22.82
CA THR A 44 9.67 10.28 -22.98
C THR A 44 9.74 11.24 -21.78
N THR A 45 8.75 11.30 -20.88
CA THR A 45 8.80 12.23 -19.73
C THR A 45 8.55 11.56 -18.38
N ASP A 46 9.36 11.92 -17.38
CA ASP A 46 9.27 11.40 -16.01
C ASP A 46 8.12 12.09 -15.23
N GLU A 47 6.88 11.70 -15.51
CA GLU A 47 5.68 12.22 -14.82
C GLU A 47 5.35 11.47 -13.51
N LEU A 48 6.26 10.62 -13.02
CA LEU A 48 6.04 9.79 -11.84
C LEU A 48 5.90 10.66 -10.57
N SER A 49 4.66 10.86 -10.13
CA SER A 49 4.37 11.63 -8.91
C SER A 49 4.72 10.87 -7.62
N TRP A 50 4.83 9.53 -7.69
CA TRP A 50 5.19 8.68 -6.56
C TRP A 50 6.23 7.64 -6.93
N ARG A 51 7.25 7.51 -6.08
CA ARG A 51 8.25 6.45 -6.16
C ARG A 51 8.24 5.62 -4.90
N PRO A 52 8.24 4.28 -5.01
CA PRO A 52 8.43 3.42 -3.85
C PRO A 52 9.80 3.69 -3.22
N ILE A 53 9.86 3.62 -1.90
CA ILE A 53 11.12 3.59 -1.17
C ILE A 53 11.92 2.35 -1.61
N THR A 54 13.20 2.53 -1.95
CA THR A 54 14.07 1.50 -2.53
C THR A 54 14.29 0.33 -1.57
N THR A 55 14.15 0.57 -0.26
CA THR A 55 14.29 -0.45 0.78
C THR A 55 13.14 -1.44 0.90
N LEU A 56 11.96 -1.19 0.30
CA LEU A 56 10.79 -2.06 0.46
C LEU A 56 10.80 -3.25 -0.52
N ARG A 57 11.08 -3.01 -1.80
CA ARG A 57 11.09 -4.07 -2.83
C ARG A 57 12.11 -5.21 -2.56
N PRO A 58 13.29 -4.96 -1.96
CA PRO A 58 14.22 -6.01 -1.56
C PRO A 58 13.69 -6.95 -0.45
N LEU A 59 12.62 -6.59 0.27
CA LEU A 59 12.02 -7.46 1.30
C LEU A 59 11.14 -8.58 0.71
N TYR A 60 10.91 -8.58 -0.61
CA TYR A 60 10.22 -9.64 -1.31
C TYR A 60 11.26 -10.59 -1.91
N ALA A 61 11.17 -11.87 -1.54
CA ALA A 61 11.96 -12.91 -2.18
C ALA A 61 11.60 -13.00 -3.68
N THR A 62 12.47 -13.62 -4.49
CA THR A 62 12.16 -13.88 -5.91
C THR A 62 10.96 -14.80 -6.10
N SER A 63 10.66 -15.66 -5.12
CA SER A 63 9.47 -16.52 -5.10
C SER A 63 8.19 -15.83 -4.64
N ASP A 64 8.29 -14.60 -4.12
CA ASP A 64 7.15 -13.87 -3.57
C ASP A 64 6.39 -13.18 -4.71
N VAL A 65 5.19 -13.67 -5.05
CA VAL A 65 4.40 -13.22 -6.22
C VAL A 65 4.07 -11.73 -6.20
N ARG A 66 4.08 -11.13 -5.00
CA ARG A 66 3.83 -9.69 -4.82
C ARG A 66 4.92 -8.84 -5.44
N ARG A 67 6.14 -9.37 -5.61
CA ARG A 67 7.27 -8.63 -6.15
C ARG A 67 7.00 -8.10 -7.55
N ASP A 68 6.38 -8.90 -8.41
CA ASP A 68 6.10 -8.51 -9.80
C ASP A 68 4.66 -8.00 -9.97
N ALA A 69 3.72 -8.45 -9.12
CA ALA A 69 2.39 -7.87 -9.07
C ALA A 69 2.39 -6.41 -8.57
N TYR A 70 3.30 -6.03 -7.66
CA TYR A 70 3.33 -4.69 -7.06
C TYR A 70 4.32 -3.73 -7.70
N TYR A 71 5.32 -4.23 -8.42
CA TYR A 71 6.39 -3.42 -8.99
C TYR A 71 6.67 -3.79 -10.43
N ILE A 72 6.98 -2.79 -11.24
CA ILE A 72 7.48 -2.96 -12.60
C ILE A 72 8.74 -2.11 -12.79
N VAL A 73 9.68 -2.60 -13.59
CA VAL A 73 10.89 -1.86 -13.97
C VAL A 73 10.62 -1.16 -15.30
N ARG A 74 10.90 0.14 -15.36
CA ARG A 74 10.71 0.98 -16.54
C ARG A 74 12.02 1.62 -16.93
N ASN A 75 12.28 1.70 -18.24
CA ASN A 75 13.40 2.44 -18.79
C ASN A 75 12.82 3.73 -19.39
N LEU A 76 13.08 4.86 -18.74
CA LEU A 76 12.70 6.19 -19.20
C LEU A 76 13.95 6.90 -19.75
N GLU A 77 13.78 8.04 -20.43
CA GLU A 77 14.90 8.85 -20.93
C GLU A 77 15.93 9.17 -19.83
N ALA A 78 15.43 9.50 -18.63
CA ALA A 78 16.25 9.82 -17.47
C ALA A 78 16.88 8.60 -16.76
N GLY A 79 16.59 7.37 -17.20
CA GLY A 79 17.17 6.13 -16.65
C GLY A 79 16.16 5.04 -16.30
N THR A 80 16.64 4.00 -15.61
CA THR A 80 15.84 2.85 -15.19
C THR A 80 15.24 3.05 -13.80
N TYR A 81 13.92 2.90 -13.68
CA TYR A 81 13.17 3.15 -12.46
C TYR A 81 12.26 1.98 -12.08
N VAL A 82 12.09 1.76 -10.77
CA VAL A 82 11.09 0.84 -10.23
C VAL A 82 9.85 1.64 -9.87
N VAL A 83 8.71 1.27 -10.44
CA VAL A 83 7.44 1.98 -10.25
C VAL A 83 6.34 1.02 -9.75
N PRO A 84 5.25 1.53 -9.13
CA PRO A 84 4.14 0.69 -8.72
C PRO A 84 3.41 0.04 -9.92
N ASN A 85 2.99 -1.22 -9.77
CA ASN A 85 2.28 -2.00 -10.79
C ASN A 85 0.84 -2.42 -10.39
N LYS A 86 0.51 -2.31 -9.10
CA LYS A 86 -0.70 -2.90 -8.46
C LYS A 86 -2.06 -2.42 -8.99
N TYR A 87 -2.09 -1.37 -9.82
CA TYR A 87 -3.32 -0.81 -10.41
C TYR A 87 -3.02 -0.25 -11.81
N PHE A 88 -2.29 -1.03 -12.61
CA PHE A 88 -1.76 -0.55 -13.87
C PHE A 88 -2.83 -0.47 -14.97
N ALA A 89 -3.62 -1.53 -15.15
CA ALA A 89 -4.78 -1.57 -16.04
C ALA A 89 -5.61 -2.83 -15.76
N LYS A 90 -6.87 -2.84 -16.21
CA LYS A 90 -7.66 -4.06 -16.35
C LYS A 90 -7.05 -5.00 -17.40
N THR A 91 -7.32 -6.29 -17.31
CA THR A 91 -6.84 -7.30 -18.27
C THR A 91 -7.21 -6.95 -19.71
N SER A 92 -8.41 -6.37 -19.95
CA SER A 92 -8.85 -5.94 -21.29
C SER A 92 -8.00 -4.81 -21.90
N ALA A 93 -7.27 -4.06 -21.08
CA ALA A 93 -6.45 -2.93 -21.49
C ALA A 93 -4.96 -3.14 -21.19
N ILE A 94 -4.53 -4.36 -20.83
CA ILE A 94 -3.14 -4.61 -20.38
C ILE A 94 -2.08 -4.31 -21.45
N ASN A 95 -2.46 -4.40 -22.74
CA ASN A 95 -1.59 -4.08 -23.88
C ASN A 95 -1.62 -2.59 -24.28
N THR A 96 -2.60 -1.84 -23.78
CA THR A 96 -2.73 -0.39 -23.95
C THR A 96 -3.15 0.23 -22.62
N PRO A 97 -2.29 0.19 -21.60
CA PRO A 97 -2.70 0.49 -20.24
C PRO A 97 -3.22 1.93 -20.16
N ASP A 98 -4.32 2.13 -19.45
CA ASP A 98 -5.00 3.41 -19.32
C ASP A 98 -5.04 3.90 -17.86
N GLY A 99 -4.40 3.16 -16.94
CA GLY A 99 -4.40 3.45 -15.51
C GLY A 99 -5.75 3.17 -14.84
N VAL A 100 -6.64 2.42 -15.49
CA VAL A 100 -7.96 2.06 -14.96
C VAL A 100 -7.90 0.65 -14.40
N ALA A 101 -8.12 0.52 -13.09
CA ALA A 101 -8.36 -0.73 -12.39
C ALA A 101 -9.25 -0.43 -11.18
N ASN A 102 -10.02 -1.40 -10.70
CA ASN A 102 -10.84 -1.23 -9.51
C ASN A 102 -9.92 -1.03 -8.29
N PHE A 103 -10.27 -0.08 -7.41
CA PHE A 103 -9.52 0.14 -6.18
C PHE A 103 -10.05 -0.81 -5.10
N LYS A 104 -9.21 -1.69 -4.58
CA LYS A 104 -9.61 -2.71 -3.60
C LYS A 104 -9.60 -2.05 -2.23
N ILE A 105 -10.75 -2.02 -1.57
CA ILE A 105 -10.91 -1.39 -0.25
C ILE A 105 -10.70 -2.41 0.85
N PHE A 106 -11.35 -3.56 0.74
CA PHE A 106 -11.23 -4.64 1.72
C PHE A 106 -10.85 -5.94 1.03
N ARG A 107 -9.84 -6.61 1.59
CA ARG A 107 -9.43 -7.95 1.17
C ARG A 107 -9.24 -8.87 2.35
N THR A 108 -9.43 -10.17 2.14
CA THR A 108 -9.25 -11.19 3.19
C THR A 108 -7.81 -11.22 3.74
N ALA A 109 -6.81 -10.88 2.93
CA ALA A 109 -5.41 -10.75 3.39
C ALA A 109 -5.24 -9.72 4.52
N GLU A 110 -5.98 -8.60 4.48
CA GLU A 110 -6.01 -7.64 5.58
C GLU A 110 -6.60 -8.28 6.84
N MET A 111 -7.66 -9.08 6.72
CA MET A 111 -8.30 -9.76 7.85
C MET A 111 -7.35 -10.75 8.53
N TYR A 112 -6.56 -11.51 7.77
CA TYR A 112 -5.49 -12.36 8.32
C TYR A 112 -4.49 -11.54 9.14
N LEU A 113 -4.08 -10.37 8.63
CA LEU A 113 -3.11 -9.52 9.32
C LEU A 113 -3.69 -8.83 10.56
N ILE A 114 -4.97 -8.42 10.52
CA ILE A 114 -5.67 -7.88 11.70
C ILE A 114 -5.77 -8.95 12.78
N ARG A 115 -6.20 -10.18 12.43
CA ARG A 115 -6.32 -11.28 13.38
C ARG A 115 -4.96 -11.70 13.94
N ALA A 116 -3.93 -11.81 13.10
CA ALA A 116 -2.57 -12.11 13.52
C ALA A 116 -2.06 -11.08 14.53
N GLU A 117 -2.24 -9.79 14.25
CA GLU A 117 -1.80 -8.71 15.13
C GLU A 117 -2.53 -8.73 16.46
N ALA A 118 -3.86 -8.87 16.44
CA ALA A 118 -4.68 -8.93 17.65
C ALA A 118 -4.29 -10.13 18.55
N LEU A 119 -4.12 -11.32 17.95
CA LEU A 119 -3.69 -12.52 18.69
C LEU A 119 -2.30 -12.33 19.29
N ALA A 120 -1.36 -11.74 18.56
CA ALA A 120 -0.01 -11.47 19.05
C ALA A 120 -0.02 -10.48 20.21
N MET A 121 -0.83 -9.41 20.14
CA MET A 121 -0.98 -8.44 21.22
C MET A 121 -1.62 -9.03 22.48
N LEU A 122 -2.51 -10.00 22.32
CA LEU A 122 -3.14 -10.73 23.43
C LEU A 122 -2.26 -11.87 23.97
N ASN A 123 -1.07 -12.10 23.41
CA ASN A 123 -0.21 -13.25 23.70
C ASN A 123 -0.90 -14.62 23.45
N LEU A 124 -1.80 -14.67 22.46
CA LEU A 124 -2.57 -15.86 22.07
C LEU A 124 -2.05 -16.52 20.78
N GLY A 125 -0.92 -16.05 20.23
CA GLY A 125 -0.32 -16.59 19.00
C GLY A 125 -0.37 -15.58 17.85
N GLY A 126 -0.86 -15.99 16.68
CA GLY A 126 -0.93 -15.16 15.46
C GLY A 126 0.10 -15.51 14.37
N LEU A 127 1.12 -16.29 14.72
CA LEU A 127 2.11 -16.79 13.75
C LEU A 127 1.47 -17.66 12.66
N THR A 128 0.47 -18.48 13.01
CA THR A 128 -0.24 -19.32 12.04
C THR A 128 -0.90 -18.48 10.95
N ASP A 129 -1.62 -17.42 11.32
CA ASP A 129 -2.26 -16.50 10.37
C ASP A 129 -1.25 -15.81 9.47
N LEU A 130 -0.15 -15.32 10.07
CA LEU A 130 0.94 -14.71 9.34
C LEU A 130 1.57 -15.68 8.32
N ASN A 131 1.85 -16.92 8.74
CA ASN A 131 2.47 -17.92 7.89
C ASN A 131 1.52 -18.44 6.81
N THR A 132 0.22 -18.54 7.09
CA THR A 132 -0.79 -18.85 6.07
C THR A 132 -0.76 -17.80 4.96
N LEU A 133 -0.76 -16.51 5.31
CA LEU A 133 -0.65 -15.44 4.31
C LEU A 133 0.68 -15.51 3.55
N ARG A 134 1.82 -15.61 4.25
CA ARG A 134 3.15 -15.69 3.61
C ARG A 134 3.24 -16.84 2.62
N ALA A 135 2.79 -18.03 3.02
CA ALA A 135 2.78 -19.21 2.17
C ALA A 135 1.93 -19.01 0.90
N SER A 136 0.75 -18.39 1.04
CA SER A 136 -0.12 -18.08 -0.12
C SER A 136 0.50 -17.08 -1.12
N ARG A 137 1.59 -16.42 -0.74
CA ARG A 137 2.34 -15.49 -1.61
C ARG A 137 3.65 -16.08 -2.12
N GLY A 138 4.02 -17.30 -1.74
CA GLY A 138 5.35 -17.86 -2.02
C GLY A 138 6.47 -17.22 -1.18
N ALA A 139 6.12 -16.55 -0.08
CA ALA A 139 7.07 -15.99 0.87
C ALA A 139 7.45 -17.03 1.94
N ALA A 140 8.68 -16.94 2.45
CA ALA A 140 9.15 -17.82 3.52
C ALA A 140 8.31 -17.65 4.79
N THR A 141 7.91 -18.77 5.39
CA THR A 141 7.29 -18.82 6.71
C THR A 141 8.37 -18.71 7.81
N GLY A 142 7.96 -18.33 9.01
CA GLY A 142 8.86 -18.18 10.15
C GLY A 142 8.38 -18.85 11.43
N ALA A 143 9.14 -18.64 12.49
CA ALA A 143 8.88 -19.15 13.85
C ALA A 143 8.91 -18.01 14.89
N GLU A 144 8.59 -16.78 14.46
CA GLU A 144 8.68 -15.60 15.30
C GLU A 144 7.70 -15.66 16.47
N THR A 145 8.13 -15.16 17.64
CA THR A 145 7.31 -15.08 18.86
C THR A 145 7.47 -13.71 19.54
N GLY A 146 6.54 -13.38 20.44
CA GLY A 146 6.59 -12.13 21.22
C GLY A 146 6.79 -10.88 20.37
N ALA A 147 7.76 -10.03 20.75
CA ALA A 147 8.06 -8.79 20.03
C ALA A 147 8.55 -9.00 18.59
N ALA A 148 9.23 -10.12 18.32
CA ALA A 148 9.67 -10.46 16.97
C ALA A 148 8.47 -10.77 16.06
N LEU A 149 7.44 -11.45 16.58
CA LEU A 149 6.20 -11.72 15.85
C LEU A 149 5.46 -10.42 15.51
N LEU A 150 5.33 -9.49 16.45
CA LEU A 150 4.71 -8.18 16.18
C LEU A 150 5.47 -7.41 15.10
N THR A 151 6.81 -7.43 15.13
CA THR A 151 7.65 -6.78 14.11
C THR A 151 7.48 -7.44 12.73
N ALA A 152 7.42 -8.77 12.71
CA ALA A 152 7.16 -9.55 11.50
C ALA A 152 5.79 -9.24 10.90
N ILE A 153 4.74 -9.15 11.72
CA ILE A 153 3.39 -8.76 11.30
C ILE A 153 3.37 -7.34 10.73
N GLN A 154 4.00 -6.36 11.40
CA GLN A 154 4.08 -4.99 10.91
C GLN A 154 4.82 -4.89 9.56
N THR A 155 5.85 -5.70 9.39
CA THR A 155 6.59 -5.80 8.12
C THR A 155 5.72 -6.42 7.03
N GLU A 156 4.99 -7.49 7.35
CA GLU A 156 4.10 -8.15 6.41
C GLU A 156 2.93 -7.25 6.01
N ARG A 157 2.36 -6.48 6.94
CA ARG A 157 1.35 -5.45 6.65
C ARG A 157 1.87 -4.41 5.65
N ARG A 158 3.11 -3.93 5.84
CA ARG A 158 3.74 -2.98 4.92
C ARG A 158 3.95 -3.58 3.53
N LYS A 159 4.30 -4.86 3.45
CA LYS A 159 4.46 -5.59 2.19
C LYS A 159 3.11 -5.79 1.52
N GLU A 160 2.21 -6.50 2.18
CA GLU A 160 0.90 -6.91 1.63
C GLU A 160 0.04 -5.72 1.23
N LEU A 161 -0.04 -4.68 2.07
CA LEU A 161 -0.94 -3.53 1.89
C LEU A 161 -0.27 -2.34 1.18
N PHE A 162 0.77 -2.61 0.40
CA PHE A 162 1.47 -1.60 -0.40
C PHE A 162 0.46 -0.83 -1.28
N ILE A 163 0.51 0.50 -1.21
CA ILE A 163 -0.33 1.48 -1.94
C ILE A 163 -1.86 1.32 -1.79
N GLU A 164 -2.31 0.68 -0.70
CA GLU A 164 -3.73 0.56 -0.34
C GLU A 164 -4.17 1.57 0.75
N GLY A 165 -3.32 2.55 1.09
CA GLY A 165 -3.69 3.62 2.03
C GLY A 165 -3.53 3.31 3.53
N HIS A 166 -3.10 2.09 3.90
CA HIS A 166 -3.01 1.69 5.31
C HIS A 166 -1.78 2.24 6.06
N ARG A 167 -0.64 2.47 5.37
CA ARG A 167 0.66 2.68 6.04
C ARG A 167 0.67 3.87 6.99
N PHE A 168 0.00 4.98 6.64
CA PHE A 168 -0.08 6.13 7.53
C PHE A 168 -0.83 5.80 8.83
N PHE A 169 -1.98 5.12 8.73
CA PHE A 169 -2.78 4.72 9.88
C PHE A 169 -2.08 3.67 10.73
N ASP A 170 -1.40 2.70 10.10
CA ASP A 170 -0.59 1.70 10.79
C ASP A 170 0.53 2.37 11.61
N LEU A 171 1.24 3.35 11.04
CA LEU A 171 2.25 4.09 11.79
C LEU A 171 1.60 4.91 12.92
N LYS A 172 0.49 5.63 12.64
CA LYS A 172 -0.19 6.48 13.63
C LYS A 172 -0.63 5.70 14.88
N ARG A 173 -1.14 4.48 14.72
CA ARG A 173 -1.63 3.64 15.82
C ARG A 173 -0.54 2.84 16.54
N THR A 174 0.65 2.70 15.95
CA THR A 174 1.76 1.91 16.51
C THR A 174 2.91 2.81 16.98
N THR A 175 3.96 2.94 16.18
CA THR A 175 5.20 3.68 16.52
C THR A 175 5.00 5.19 16.52
N ARG A 176 3.93 5.66 15.87
CA ARG A 176 3.60 7.07 15.62
C ARG A 176 4.82 7.85 15.14
N THR A 177 5.62 7.24 14.27
CA THR A 177 6.86 7.83 13.76
C THR A 177 7.01 7.53 12.28
N VAL A 178 7.34 8.55 11.48
CA VAL A 178 7.82 8.38 10.10
C VAL A 178 9.28 8.78 10.07
N ASN A 179 10.12 7.96 9.45
CA ASN A 179 11.50 8.31 9.12
C ASN A 179 11.78 7.83 7.69
N ARG A 180 12.02 8.78 6.79
CA ARG A 180 12.38 8.55 5.39
C ARG A 180 13.86 8.79 5.24
N THR A 181 14.59 7.77 4.81
CA THR A 181 16.04 7.85 4.57
C THR A 181 16.37 8.28 3.13
N GLU A 182 15.37 8.35 2.26
CA GLU A 182 15.54 8.67 0.84
C GLU A 182 14.25 9.28 0.25
N GLY A 183 14.39 9.88 -0.95
CA GLY A 183 13.28 10.48 -1.69
C GLY A 183 12.59 11.64 -0.95
N CYS A 184 13.33 12.32 -0.09
CA CYS A 184 12.82 13.42 0.74
C CYS A 184 13.80 14.60 0.73
N SER A 185 13.26 15.81 0.53
CA SER A 185 14.03 17.06 0.48
C SER A 185 13.92 17.90 1.76
N SER A 186 12.74 18.02 2.37
CA SER A 186 12.53 19.00 3.45
C SER A 186 11.72 18.53 4.66
N TYR A 187 11.12 17.33 4.63
CA TYR A 187 10.32 16.81 5.75
C TYR A 187 10.43 15.28 5.82
N CYS A 188 11.57 14.81 6.29
CA CYS A 188 11.92 13.38 6.20
C CYS A 188 11.53 12.60 7.45
N SER A 189 11.25 13.30 8.54
CA SER A 189 10.77 12.71 9.77
C SER A 189 9.46 13.33 10.21
N LEU A 190 8.61 12.50 10.81
CA LEU A 190 7.40 12.91 11.51
C LEU A 190 7.49 12.32 12.93
N PRO A 191 7.87 13.11 13.94
CA PRO A 191 7.97 12.62 15.32
C PRO A 191 6.58 12.37 15.91
N SER A 192 6.51 11.55 16.95
CA SER A 192 5.26 11.18 17.63
C SER A 192 4.49 12.35 18.22
N THR A 193 5.20 13.42 18.59
CA THR A 193 4.63 14.65 19.15
C THR A 193 4.10 15.63 18.10
N SER A 194 4.28 15.37 16.80
CA SER A 194 3.86 16.30 15.76
C SER A 194 2.34 16.45 15.68
N ARG A 195 1.88 17.68 15.47
CA ARG A 195 0.46 17.96 15.16
C ARG A 195 -0.01 17.32 13.86
N ALA A 196 0.91 17.10 12.90
CA ALA A 196 0.60 16.59 11.57
C ALA A 196 0.16 15.11 11.52
N TRP A 197 0.04 14.46 12.68
CA TRP A 197 -0.72 13.21 12.81
C TRP A 197 -2.24 13.41 12.73
N ALA A 198 -2.73 14.65 12.84
CA ALA A 198 -4.10 15.06 12.55
C ALA A 198 -4.09 16.14 11.46
N LEU A 199 -4.98 16.02 10.47
CA LEU A 199 -5.15 17.07 9.46
C LEU A 199 -5.91 18.26 10.07
N PRO A 200 -5.63 19.50 9.65
CA PRO A 200 -6.45 20.63 10.08
C PRO A 200 -7.89 20.45 9.64
N VAL A 201 -8.83 20.85 10.50
CA VAL A 201 -10.20 21.08 10.09
C VAL A 201 -10.18 22.21 9.04
N PRO A 202 -10.86 22.06 7.89
CA PRO A 202 -10.80 23.06 6.83
C PRO A 202 -11.26 24.45 7.33
N GLN A 203 -10.54 25.50 6.94
CA GLN A 203 -10.79 26.86 7.42
C GLN A 203 -12.22 27.34 7.09
N THR A 204 -12.78 26.89 5.96
CA THR A 204 -14.16 27.19 5.57
C THR A 204 -15.17 26.65 6.57
N GLU A 205 -14.93 25.46 7.14
CA GLU A 205 -15.81 24.85 8.14
C GLU A 205 -15.73 25.60 9.48
N ILE A 206 -14.52 26.03 9.88
CA ILE A 206 -14.31 26.85 11.09
C ILE A 206 -15.02 28.20 10.98
N ILE A 207 -14.95 28.84 9.81
CA ILE A 207 -15.64 30.12 9.56
C ILE A 207 -17.16 29.91 9.54
N ALA A 208 -17.64 28.84 8.91
CA ALA A 208 -19.07 28.57 8.78
C ALA A 208 -19.74 28.20 10.11
N ASN A 209 -19.04 27.50 11.00
CA ASN A 209 -19.54 27.10 12.30
C ASN A 209 -18.61 27.58 13.44
N PRO A 210 -18.92 28.71 14.10
CA PRO A 210 -18.13 29.24 15.20
C PRO A 210 -17.99 28.32 16.42
N ASN A 211 -18.83 27.29 16.55
CA ASN A 211 -18.71 26.28 17.61
C ASN A 211 -17.70 25.16 17.27
N MET A 212 -17.16 25.16 16.05
CA MET A 212 -16.20 24.16 15.61
C MET A 212 -14.82 24.43 16.21
N VAL A 213 -14.23 23.41 16.82
CA VAL A 213 -12.92 23.49 17.47
C VAL A 213 -11.86 22.88 16.57
N GLN A 214 -10.75 23.60 16.39
CA GLN A 214 -9.62 23.14 15.59
C GLN A 214 -8.82 22.05 16.32
N ASN A 215 -8.15 21.18 15.54
CA ASN A 215 -7.18 20.22 16.06
C ASN A 215 -5.99 20.95 16.73
N PRO A 216 -5.48 20.46 17.88
CA PRO A 216 -4.41 21.14 18.61
C PRO A 216 -3.19 21.45 17.74
N GLY A 217 -2.75 22.72 17.76
CA GLY A 217 -1.58 23.21 17.06
C GLY A 217 -1.82 23.75 15.64
N TYR A 218 -3.06 23.76 15.17
CA TYR A 218 -3.49 24.41 13.93
C TYR A 218 -4.31 25.68 14.20
#